data_AF-A0A932CHU9-F1
#
_entry.id   AF-A0A932CHU9-F1
#
_cell.length_a   1.000
_cell.length_b   1.000
_cell.length_c   1.000
_cell.angle_alpha   90.00
_cell.angle_beta   90.00
_cell.angle_gamma   90.00
#
_symmetry.space_group_name_H-M   'P 1'
#
loop_
_entity.id
_entity.type
_entity.pdbx_description
1 polymer ?
#
loop_
_entity_poly.entity_id
_entity_poly.type
_entity_poly.pdbx_seq_one_letter_code
_entity_poly.pdbx_strand_id
1 'polypeptide(L)' 'MEQQNPENNRRIKIKCDCCGMETLAEIRGDKIVILDRRHGRKHIAVLSIREILDKMKPLAVPYP' A
#
# COMPACT_ATOMS: atom_id res chain seq x y z
N MET A 1 31.24 4.40 -11.30
CA MET A 1 30.22 3.48 -11.85
C MET A 1 29.09 3.42 -10.82
N GLU A 2 28.03 4.19 -11.04
CA GLU A 2 26.81 4.14 -10.22
C GLU A 2 26.01 2.91 -10.63
N GLN A 3 25.94 1.91 -9.75
CA GLN A 3 25.01 0.80 -9.89
C GLN A 3 24.05 0.87 -8.69
N GLN A 4 22.98 1.63 -8.84
CA GLN A 4 21.89 1.68 -7.87
C GLN A 4 21.00 0.44 -8.01
N ASN A 5 21.27 -0.52 -7.12
CA ASN A 5 20.34 -1.31 -6.31
C ASN A 5 19.18 -2.07 -7.01
N PRO A 6 19.33 -3.38 -7.29
CA PRO A 6 18.22 -4.19 -7.75
C PRO A 6 17.28 -4.53 -6.57
N GLU A 7 15.97 -4.42 -6.80
CA GLU A 7 14.93 -5.09 -5.99
C GLU A 7 14.65 -4.53 -4.58
N ASN A 8 14.16 -3.29 -4.49
CA ASN A 8 13.58 -2.75 -3.26
C ASN A 8 12.17 -3.36 -2.97
N ASN A 9 12.02 -4.67 -3.10
CA ASN A 9 10.78 -5.42 -2.86
C ASN A 9 10.57 -5.59 -1.34
N ARG A 10 10.23 -4.49 -0.66
CA ARG A 10 10.01 -4.47 0.79
C ARG A 10 8.66 -5.10 1.11
N ARG A 11 8.71 -6.28 1.73
CA ARG A 11 7.53 -6.92 2.36
C ARG A 11 7.36 -6.38 3.77
N ILE A 12 6.18 -5.86 4.05
CA ILE A 12 5.83 -5.21 5.32
C ILE A 12 4.61 -5.91 5.89
N LYS A 13 4.64 -6.23 7.18
CA LYS A 13 3.43 -6.65 7.89
C LYS A 13 2.62 -5.40 8.22
N ILE A 14 1.37 -5.37 7.78
CA ILE A 14 0.44 -4.29 8.08
C ILE A 14 -0.70 -4.82 8.94
N LYS A 15 -1.21 -4.00 9.83
CA LYS A 15 -2.38 -4.31 10.65
C LYS A 15 -3.57 -3.53 10.11
N CYS A 16 -4.69 -4.23 9.88
CA CYS A 16 -5.93 -3.58 9.52
C CYS A 16 -6.47 -2.83 10.74
N ASP A 17 -6.63 -1.52 10.62
CA ASP A 17 -7.16 -0.67 11.69
C ASP A 17 -8.59 -1.05 12.09
N CYS A 18 -9.42 -1.51 11.13
CA CYS A 18 -10.83 -1.81 11.36
C CYS A 18 -11.08 -3.08 12.18
N CYS A 19 -10.23 -4.10 12.05
CA CYS A 19 -10.45 -5.42 12.67
C CYS A 19 -9.23 -5.99 13.40
N GLY A 20 -8.11 -5.28 13.39
CA GLY A 20 -6.86 -5.70 14.02
C GLY A 20 -6.12 -6.84 13.31
N MET A 21 -6.64 -7.35 12.20
CA MET A 21 -6.04 -8.46 11.45
C MET A 21 -4.70 -8.06 10.82
N GLU A 22 -3.66 -8.85 11.06
CA GLU A 22 -2.36 -8.67 10.43
C GLU A 22 -2.31 -9.34 9.05
N THR A 23 -1.76 -8.64 8.07
CA THR A 23 -1.65 -9.10 6.70
C THR A 23 -0.34 -8.63 6.05
N LEU A 24 0.00 -9.17 4.89
CA LEU A 24 1.24 -8.83 4.19
C LEU A 24 0.97 -7.81 3.09
N ALA A 25 1.79 -6.76 3.08
CA ALA A 25 1.89 -5.81 1.99
C ALA A 25 3.27 -5.89 1.33
N GLU A 26 3.31 -5.71 0.03
CA GLU A 26 4.54 -5.68 -0.75
C GLU A 26 4.56 -4.43 -1.64
N ILE A 27 5.65 -3.67 -1.57
CA ILE A 27 5.84 -2.49 -2.41
C ILE A 27 6.59 -2.90 -3.68
N ARG A 28 5.94 -2.73 -4.83
CA ARG A 28 6.50 -3.01 -6.16
C ARG A 28 6.50 -1.75 -7.01
N GLY A 29 7.61 -1.03 -7.01
CA GLY A 29 7.71 0.26 -7.70
C GLY A 29 6.69 1.25 -7.16
N ASP A 30 5.78 1.74 -8.01
CA ASP A 30 4.71 2.70 -7.65
C ASP A 30 3.43 2.04 -7.12
N LYS A 31 3.46 0.74 -6.81
CA LYS A 31 2.29 -0.02 -6.38
C LYS A 31 2.48 -0.64 -5.01
N ILE A 32 1.41 -0.62 -4.21
CA ILE A 32 1.29 -1.38 -2.96
C ILE A 32 0.37 -2.57 -3.25
N VAL A 33 0.88 -3.77 -3.02
CA VAL A 33 0.12 -5.03 -3.18
C VAL A 33 -0.17 -5.60 -1.80
N ILE A 34 -1.43 -5.67 -1.41
CA ILE A 34 -1.86 -6.26 -0.14
C ILE A 34 -2.41 -7.65 -0.43
N LEU A 35 -1.86 -8.66 0.26
CA LEU A 35 -2.19 -10.06 0.11
C LEU A 35 -2.87 -10.54 1.38
N ASP A 36 -4.19 -10.68 1.33
CA ASP A 36 -4.99 -11.08 2.49
C ASP A 36 -5.69 -12.43 2.27
N ARG A 37 -5.91 -13.20 3.33
CA ARG A 37 -6.68 -14.45 3.28
C ARG A 37 -7.89 -14.33 4.19
N ARG A 38 -9.07 -14.10 3.62
CA ARG A 38 -10.36 -14.03 4.35
C ARG A 38 -11.30 -15.12 3.86
N HIS A 39 -11.98 -15.78 4.78
CA HIS A 39 -12.95 -16.87 4.48
C HIS A 39 -12.38 -17.99 3.59
N GLY A 40 -11.09 -18.33 3.77
CA GLY A 40 -10.40 -19.32 2.94
C GLY A 40 -10.08 -18.86 1.52
N ARG A 41 -10.45 -17.63 1.15
CA ARG A 41 -10.17 -17.03 -0.18
C ARG A 41 -9.04 -16.02 -0.09
N LYS A 42 -8.17 -16.06 -1.11
CA LYS A 42 -7.08 -15.08 -1.28
C LYS A 42 -7.66 -13.80 -1.90
N HIS A 43 -7.55 -12.70 -1.18
CA HIS A 43 -7.85 -11.36 -1.67
C HIS A 43 -6.53 -10.65 -2.00
N ILE A 44 -6.50 -9.99 -3.15
CA ILE A 44 -5.34 -9.20 -3.58
C ILE A 44 -5.86 -7.80 -3.87
N ALA A 45 -5.38 -6.81 -3.12
CA ALA A 45 -5.60 -5.41 -3.43
C ALA A 45 -4.31 -4.82 -4.01
N VAL A 46 -4.44 -4.09 -5.12
CA VAL A 46 -3.32 -3.39 -5.75
C VAL A 46 -3.68 -1.91 -5.79
N LEU A 47 -2.86 -1.08 -5.16
CA LEU A 47 -3.08 0.35 -5.03
C LEU A 47 -1.91 1.10 -5.65
N SER A 48 -2.16 2.16 -6.41
CA SER A 48 -1.10 3.09 -6.84
C SER A 48 -0.76 4.05 -5.70
N ILE A 49 0.53 4.21 -5.44
CA ILE A 49 1.03 5.17 -4.45
C ILE A 49 0.67 6.59 -4.87
N ARG A 50 0.78 6.93 -6.16
CA ARG A 50 0.39 8.24 -6.69
C ARG A 50 -1.06 8.57 -6.42
N GLU A 51 -1.97 7.62 -6.67
CA GLU A 51 -3.41 7.83 -6.42
C GLU A 51 -3.72 8.01 -4.93
N ILE A 52 -3.04 7.24 -4.06
CA ILE A 52 -3.19 7.40 -2.61
C ILE A 52 -2.72 8.80 -2.19
N LEU A 53 -1.53 9.21 -2.63
CA LEU A 53 -0.97 10.52 -2.29
C LEU A 53 -1.85 11.67 -2.80
N ASP A 54 -2.43 11.52 -4.00
CA ASP A 54 -3.35 12.52 -4.55
C ASP A 54 -4.62 12.64 -3.71
N LYS A 55 -5.19 11.51 -3.26
CA LYS A 55 -6.36 11.49 -2.36
C LYS A 55 -6.06 11.95 -0.93
N MET A 56 -4.81 11.85 -0.47
CA MET A 56 -4.38 12.35 0.83
C MET A 56 -4.09 13.85 0.84
N LYS A 57 -4.03 14.50 -0.33
CA LYS A 57 -3.94 15.96 -0.37
C LYS A 57 -5.14 16.53 0.40
N PRO A 58 -4.92 17.49 1.31
CA PRO A 58 -6.03 18.14 1.98
C PRO A 58 -6.95 18.67 0.89
N LEU A 59 -8.25 18.33 1.00
CA LEU A 59 -9.27 19.02 0.23
C LEU A 59 -9.03 20.50 0.49
N ALA A 60 -8.71 21.27 -0.55
CA ALA A 60 -8.65 22.71 -0.45
C ALA A 60 -10.07 23.17 -0.09
N VAL A 61 -10.36 23.20 1.21
CA VAL A 61 -11.55 23.82 1.74
C VAL A 61 -11.26 25.32 1.68
N PRO A 62 -11.91 26.09 0.81
CA PRO A 62 -11.83 27.53 0.89
C PRO A 62 -12.36 27.91 2.28
N TYR A 63 -11.52 28.52 3.10
CA TYR A 63 -11.98 29.13 4.34
C TYR A 63 -12.97 30.26 3.97
N PRO A 64 -14.09 30.41 4.71
CA PRO A 64 -15.05 31.48 4.50
C PRO A 64 -14.47 32.87 4.77
#